data_AF-A0A1S9AH76-F1
#
_entry.id   AF-A0A1S9AH76-F1
#
_cell.length_a   1.000
_cell.length_b   1.000
_cell.length_c   1.000
_cell.angle_alpha   90.00
_cell.angle_beta   90.00
_cell.angle_gamma   90.00
#
_symmetry.space_group_name_H-M   'P 1'
#
loop_
_entity.id
_entity.type
_entity.pdbx_description
1 polymer ?
#
loop_
_entity_poly.entity_id
_entity_poly.type
_entity_poly.pdbx_seq_one_letter_code
_entity_poly.pdbx_strand_id
1 'polypeptide(L)'
;MTHTPRALGAAFGTALTAALLAGCATPGLALYDSRPLDGYQVVAIDPDNEHPLTGQSLSIDAALQPKFPNSAISLARTGKQGADDALTLRWQNIWKSGLRLQGAPTDLRPYLDGGTLAFDLNVTELSKGGIAFKMGCGPGCERPVSYVLPGRAAQGKGWQHVELSLSCFYREGDDFSAVTRPFSLEGTGRGEVSVANVQIKRRGAPNTSCPDYRTVGVTPSPLNESWALDWWMPRHLKKLEDIKAMKAAGRSPQLVFIGDSITEGWEKEGASIWDRLYKRHDAIALGFGGDRTENVLWRLVNGEVDGIDPKLVVLMLGTNNTGQRQDIPALTAQGVKRNIEELRRRLPNSRILLLAIFPRDETPEGPLRRLNQQVNAILPGFADNRHVYYLDINQAFLQPDGRLPKEVMPDLLHPNEKGYEIWARAMQPELDRLMALPRP
;
A
#
# COMPACT_ATOMS: atom_id res chain seq x y z
N MET A 1 54.75 19.98 -83.08
CA MET A 1 53.40 20.56 -83.19
C MET A 1 52.52 19.69 -82.32
N THR A 2 51.90 20.09 -81.21
CA THR A 2 51.53 21.39 -80.65
C THR A 2 51.17 21.18 -79.17
N HIS A 3 51.67 22.08 -78.32
CA HIS A 3 51.20 22.60 -77.02
C HIS A 3 50.58 21.73 -75.88
N THR A 4 51.31 21.75 -74.76
CA THR A 4 50.99 21.79 -73.29
C THR A 4 49.69 22.52 -72.84
N PRO A 5 49.21 22.49 -71.56
CA PRO A 5 49.94 22.21 -70.28
C PRO A 5 49.22 21.46 -69.11
N ARG A 6 50.07 21.17 -68.10
CA ARG A 6 49.89 20.88 -66.65
C ARG A 6 48.58 21.26 -65.94
N ALA A 7 48.22 20.41 -64.96
CA ALA A 7 47.72 20.85 -63.64
C ALA A 7 48.26 19.92 -62.53
N LEU A 8 49.01 20.50 -61.56
CA LEU A 8 49.36 19.87 -60.28
C LEU A 8 48.21 20.15 -59.28
N GLY A 9 47.63 19.12 -58.69
CA GLY A 9 46.73 19.22 -57.54
C GLY A 9 47.47 18.81 -56.27
N ALA A 10 47.70 19.75 -55.36
CA ALA A 10 48.22 19.52 -54.02
C ALA A 10 47.08 19.05 -53.10
N ALA A 11 47.23 17.89 -52.46
CA ALA A 11 46.32 17.41 -51.44
C ALA A 11 46.72 17.99 -50.08
N PHE A 12 45.91 18.92 -49.55
CA PHE A 12 45.96 19.33 -48.14
C PHE A 12 45.08 18.37 -47.33
N GLY A 13 45.72 17.50 -46.55
CA GLY A 13 45.04 16.71 -45.52
C GLY A 13 44.79 17.56 -44.28
N THR A 14 43.53 17.92 -44.03
CA THR A 14 43.09 18.48 -42.75
C THR A 14 42.84 17.33 -41.77
N ALA A 15 43.72 17.20 -40.78
CA ALA A 15 43.49 16.33 -39.63
C ALA A 15 42.39 16.95 -38.76
N LEU A 16 41.17 16.40 -38.83
CA LEU A 16 40.15 16.63 -37.80
C LEU A 16 40.55 15.86 -36.55
N THR A 17 41.10 16.56 -35.56
CA THR A 17 41.13 16.08 -34.17
C THR A 17 39.70 16.02 -33.65
N ALA A 18 39.10 14.84 -33.63
CA ALA A 18 37.88 14.58 -32.88
C ALA A 18 38.22 14.69 -31.38
N ALA A 19 37.89 15.83 -30.78
CA ALA A 19 37.87 15.96 -29.34
C ALA A 19 36.76 15.04 -28.81
N LEU A 20 37.16 13.90 -28.25
CA LEU A 20 36.31 13.10 -27.37
C LEU A 20 35.93 13.98 -26.19
N LEU A 21 34.74 14.56 -26.25
CA LEU A 21 34.04 15.04 -25.05
C LEU A 21 33.80 13.79 -24.19
N ALA A 22 34.72 13.53 -23.25
CA ALA A 22 34.43 12.71 -22.10
C ALA A 22 33.29 13.41 -21.36
N GLY A 23 32.06 13.02 -21.67
CA GLY A 23 30.90 13.46 -20.91
C GLY A 23 31.15 13.02 -19.47
N CYS A 24 31.42 13.98 -18.58
CA CYS A 24 31.44 13.74 -17.15
C CYS A 24 30.15 12.99 -16.81
N ALA A 25 30.27 11.71 -16.51
CA ALA A 25 29.15 10.97 -15.99
C ALA A 25 28.71 11.71 -14.73
N THR A 26 27.46 12.18 -14.68
CA THR A 26 26.87 12.73 -13.45
C THR A 26 27.19 11.75 -12.32
N PRO A 27 27.98 12.16 -11.32
CA PRO A 27 28.37 11.28 -10.23
C PRO A 27 27.14 10.86 -9.43
N GLY A 28 27.23 9.76 -8.68
CA GLY A 28 26.20 9.41 -7.72
C GLY A 28 25.98 10.55 -6.71
N LEU A 29 24.76 10.63 -6.18
CA LEU A 29 24.39 11.64 -5.19
C LEU A 29 24.42 11.03 -3.79
N ALA A 30 25.43 11.36 -2.99
CA ALA A 30 25.47 11.00 -1.58
C ALA A 30 24.49 11.86 -0.79
N LEU A 31 23.38 11.27 -0.34
CA LEU A 31 22.38 11.94 0.49
C LEU A 31 22.83 12.01 1.96
N TYR A 32 23.54 10.98 2.42
CA TYR A 32 24.16 10.93 3.74
C TYR A 32 25.43 10.06 3.71
N ASP A 33 26.57 10.69 3.98
CA ASP A 33 27.88 10.05 4.18
C ASP A 33 28.59 10.77 5.33
N SER A 34 28.39 10.26 6.55
CA SER A 34 28.73 10.89 7.85
C SER A 34 28.08 12.25 8.14
N ARG A 35 27.74 13.00 7.10
CA ARG A 35 26.97 14.24 7.10
C ARG A 35 25.89 14.16 6.02
N PRO A 36 24.74 14.84 6.20
CA PRO A 36 23.78 15.01 5.12
C PRO A 36 24.41 15.79 3.96
N LEU A 37 23.86 15.61 2.76
CA LEU A 37 24.16 16.43 1.58
C LEU A 37 24.07 17.94 1.92
N ASP A 38 24.88 18.77 1.26
CA ASP A 38 24.84 20.22 1.49
C ASP A 38 23.43 20.77 1.21
N GLY A 39 22.89 21.54 2.16
CA GLY A 39 21.51 22.05 2.11
C GLY A 39 20.44 21.04 2.54
N TYR A 40 20.82 19.84 2.98
CA TYR A 40 19.93 18.86 3.57
C TYR A 40 20.06 18.80 5.09
N GLN A 41 18.98 18.35 5.72
CA GLN A 41 18.90 18.08 7.14
C GLN A 41 18.37 16.66 7.39
N VAL A 42 18.75 16.12 8.54
CA VAL A 42 18.21 14.88 9.10
C VAL A 42 17.02 15.25 9.99
N VAL A 43 15.90 14.57 9.81
CA VAL A 43 14.65 14.87 10.52
C VAL A 43 14.07 13.59 11.09
N ALA A 44 13.67 13.61 12.36
CA ALA A 44 12.84 12.58 12.97
C ALA A 44 11.35 12.88 12.72
N ILE A 45 10.55 11.86 12.46
CA ILE A 45 9.13 11.96 12.12
C ILE A 45 8.31 11.28 13.19
N ASP A 46 7.24 11.93 13.62
CA ASP A 46 6.15 11.32 14.40
C ASP A 46 4.82 11.37 13.60
N PRO A 47 3.69 10.88 14.14
CA PRO A 47 2.41 10.93 13.46
C PRO A 47 1.99 12.30 12.91
N ASP A 48 2.30 13.37 13.63
CA ASP A 48 1.76 14.70 13.43
C ASP A 48 2.84 15.74 13.07
N ASN A 49 4.11 15.50 13.43
CA ASN A 49 5.18 16.49 13.38
C ASN A 49 6.51 15.95 12.81
N GLU A 50 7.36 16.91 12.45
CA GLU A 50 8.74 16.71 12.01
C GLU A 50 9.69 17.44 12.95
N HIS A 51 10.80 16.79 13.33
CA HIS A 51 11.75 17.29 14.33
C HIS A 51 13.18 17.24 13.79
N PRO A 52 13.79 18.38 13.43
CA PRO A 52 15.18 18.41 12.94
C PRO A 52 16.20 17.92 13.98
N LEU A 53 17.14 17.09 13.55
CA LEU A 53 18.26 16.63 14.36
C LEU A 53 19.42 17.63 14.27
N THR A 54 19.51 18.55 15.23
CA THR A 54 20.54 19.61 15.29
C THR A 54 21.82 19.20 16.01
N GLY A 55 21.78 18.15 16.83
CA GLY A 55 22.92 17.66 17.62
C GLY A 55 23.21 16.17 17.43
N GLN A 56 23.73 15.55 18.48
CA GLN A 56 24.07 14.11 18.50
C GLN A 56 22.83 13.22 18.56
N SER A 57 21.80 13.63 19.30
CA SER A 57 20.59 12.84 19.49
C SER A 57 19.39 13.73 19.80
N LEU A 58 18.20 13.19 19.54
CA LEU A 58 16.90 13.77 19.86
C LEU A 58 16.00 12.67 20.44
N SER A 59 15.21 13.00 21.46
CA SER A 59 14.06 12.21 21.94
C SER A 59 12.79 13.05 21.83
N ILE A 60 11.70 12.45 21.36
CA ILE A 60 10.39 13.08 21.14
C ILE A 60 9.37 12.61 22.19
N ASP A 61 9.78 11.73 23.12
CA ASP A 61 8.88 10.96 23.99
C ASP A 61 7.88 11.83 24.76
N ALA A 62 8.33 12.96 25.31
CA ALA A 62 7.49 13.88 26.08
C ALA A 62 6.35 14.49 25.25
N ALA A 63 6.61 14.80 23.97
CA ALA A 63 5.61 15.38 23.07
C ALA A 63 4.56 14.36 22.62
N LEU A 64 4.90 13.07 22.64
CA LEU A 64 3.99 12.00 22.21
C LEU A 64 2.96 11.62 23.26
N GLN A 65 3.32 11.64 24.55
CA GLN A 65 2.48 11.06 25.62
C GLN A 65 1.02 11.54 25.66
N PRO A 66 0.69 12.84 25.40
CA PRO A 66 -0.69 13.31 25.49
C PRO A 66 -1.65 12.62 24.50
N LYS A 67 -1.16 12.26 23.31
CA LYS A 67 -1.98 11.65 22.24
C LYS A 67 -1.66 10.17 22.03
N PHE A 68 -0.42 9.78 22.30
CA PHE A 68 0.12 8.44 22.10
C PHE A 68 0.80 7.97 23.39
N PRO A 69 0.02 7.62 24.43
CA PRO A 69 0.59 7.20 25.71
C PRO A 69 1.43 5.92 25.56
N ASN A 70 2.53 5.85 26.31
CA ASN A 70 3.51 4.73 26.29
C ASN A 70 4.24 4.55 24.96
N SER A 71 4.25 5.58 24.11
CA SER A 71 5.06 5.61 22.89
C SER A 71 6.39 6.32 23.12
N ALA A 72 7.36 6.02 22.28
CA ALA A 72 8.68 6.67 22.31
C ALA A 72 9.24 6.76 20.91
N ILE A 73 9.97 7.82 20.60
CA ILE A 73 10.76 7.98 19.38
C ILE A 73 12.06 8.70 19.73
N SER A 74 13.19 8.12 19.32
CA SER A 74 14.48 8.80 19.37
C SER A 74 15.27 8.59 18.08
N LEU A 75 16.06 9.59 17.73
CA LEU A 75 16.97 9.58 16.58
C LEU A 75 18.33 10.05 17.04
N ALA A 76 19.39 9.30 16.71
CA ALA A 76 20.75 9.64 17.10
C ALA A 76 21.74 9.38 15.97
N ARG A 77 22.82 10.17 15.94
CA ARG A 77 24.04 9.87 15.20
C ARG A 77 24.78 8.75 15.93
N THR A 78 25.19 7.74 15.18
CA THR A 78 25.81 6.51 15.68
C THR A 78 26.91 6.05 14.74
N GLY A 79 27.59 4.95 15.06
CA GLY A 79 28.69 4.42 14.27
C GLY A 79 28.35 3.13 13.51
N LYS A 80 28.86 2.99 12.29
CA LYS A 80 29.04 1.77 11.50
C LYS A 80 30.52 1.38 11.48
N GLN A 81 31.40 2.26 10.99
CA GLN A 81 32.86 2.07 10.91
C GLN A 81 33.61 3.17 11.66
N GLY A 82 33.14 4.42 11.55
CA GLY A 82 33.64 5.57 12.30
C GLY A 82 32.73 5.98 13.46
N ALA A 83 33.06 7.09 14.10
CA ALA A 83 32.11 7.80 14.96
C ALA A 83 31.16 8.62 14.08
N ASP A 84 29.85 8.52 14.35
CA ASP A 84 28.79 9.36 13.76
C ASP A 84 28.54 9.21 12.25
N ASP A 85 28.98 8.10 11.64
CA ASP A 85 28.78 7.78 10.22
C ASP A 85 27.43 7.11 9.92
N ALA A 86 26.59 6.91 10.93
CA ALA A 86 25.26 6.29 10.84
C ALA A 86 24.18 7.08 11.59
N LEU A 87 22.92 6.78 11.29
CA LEU A 87 21.73 7.29 11.98
C LEU A 87 20.93 6.14 12.55
N THR A 88 20.71 6.11 13.86
CA THR A 88 19.86 5.11 14.53
C THR A 88 18.52 5.72 14.93
N LEU A 89 17.44 5.13 14.42
CA LEU A 89 16.07 5.42 14.82
C LEU A 89 15.58 4.31 15.76
N ARG A 90 15.03 4.72 16.89
CA ARG A 90 14.33 3.84 17.84
C ARG A 90 12.91 4.33 18.02
N TRP A 91 11.95 3.40 18.03
CA TRP A 91 10.55 3.72 18.28
C TRP A 91 9.85 2.61 19.04
N GLN A 92 8.78 2.98 19.73
CA GLN A 92 7.96 2.06 20.50
C GLN A 92 6.49 2.49 20.49
N ASN A 93 5.60 1.50 20.38
CA ASN A 93 4.14 1.64 20.52
C ASN A 93 3.54 2.81 19.72
N ILE A 94 4.03 3.02 18.50
CA ILE A 94 3.58 4.13 17.65
C ILE A 94 3.23 3.62 16.25
N TRP A 95 2.16 4.14 15.67
CA TRP A 95 1.70 3.71 14.35
C TRP A 95 2.48 4.36 13.20
N LYS A 96 3.22 5.44 13.48
CA LYS A 96 4.13 6.10 12.55
C LYS A 96 5.32 6.71 13.30
N SER A 97 6.51 6.42 12.81
CA SER A 97 7.78 7.00 13.22
C SER A 97 8.67 7.08 11.99
N GLY A 98 9.75 7.86 12.02
CA GLY A 98 10.69 7.81 10.91
C GLY A 98 11.93 8.66 11.09
N LEU A 99 12.86 8.45 10.16
CA LEU A 99 13.99 9.34 9.89
C LEU A 99 13.95 9.71 8.41
N ARG A 100 14.30 10.96 8.09
CA ARG A 100 14.25 11.48 6.73
C ARG A 100 15.40 12.40 6.43
N LEU A 101 15.89 12.31 5.20
CA LEU A 101 16.80 13.26 4.59
C LEU A 101 15.97 14.19 3.72
N GLN A 102 15.93 15.47 4.06
CA GLN A 102 15.18 16.47 3.31
C GLN A 102 15.93 17.79 3.18
N GLY A 103 15.71 18.52 2.09
CA GLY A 103 16.47 19.73 1.80
C GLY A 103 16.07 20.41 0.51
N ALA A 104 17.03 21.10 -0.10
CA ALA A 104 16.85 21.80 -1.36
C ALA A 104 16.36 20.86 -2.50
N PRO A 105 15.48 21.34 -3.39
CA PRO A 105 14.99 20.55 -4.52
C PRO A 105 16.14 19.97 -5.34
N THR A 106 16.04 18.68 -5.64
CA THR A 106 17.07 17.94 -6.38
C THR A 106 16.46 17.26 -7.60
N ASP A 107 17.09 17.46 -8.76
CA ASP A 107 16.65 16.83 -10.01
C ASP A 107 17.10 15.38 -10.07
N LEU A 108 16.15 14.46 -9.92
CA LEU A 108 16.38 13.02 -9.97
C LEU A 108 16.05 12.41 -11.34
N ARG A 109 15.57 13.19 -12.31
CA ARG A 109 15.30 12.68 -13.67
C ARG A 109 16.50 11.98 -14.33
N PRO A 110 17.76 12.46 -14.17
CA PRO A 110 18.92 11.78 -14.76
C PRO A 110 19.18 10.36 -14.22
N TYR A 111 18.51 9.97 -13.13
CA TYR A 111 18.68 8.68 -12.46
C TYR A 111 17.51 7.72 -12.71
N LEU A 112 16.41 8.16 -13.33
CA LEU A 112 15.23 7.31 -13.55
C LEU A 112 15.53 6.09 -14.46
N ASP A 113 16.48 6.23 -15.38
CA ASP A 113 16.93 5.13 -16.25
C ASP A 113 18.06 4.33 -15.59
N GLY A 114 17.68 3.26 -14.89
CA GLY A 114 18.62 2.30 -14.30
C GLY A 114 19.29 2.72 -12.99
N GLY A 115 18.95 3.90 -12.45
CA GLY A 115 19.45 4.35 -11.16
C GLY A 115 18.83 3.64 -9.97
N THR A 116 19.53 3.70 -8.84
CA THR A 116 19.16 2.99 -7.61
C THR A 116 19.31 3.88 -6.38
N LEU A 117 18.45 3.65 -5.38
CA LEU A 117 18.65 4.11 -4.03
C LEU A 117 19.40 3.01 -3.26
N ALA A 118 20.61 3.31 -2.79
CA ALA A 118 21.47 2.37 -2.09
C ALA A 118 21.85 2.90 -0.70
N PHE A 119 21.85 2.02 0.30
CA PHE A 119 22.23 2.35 1.67
C PHE A 119 22.59 1.08 2.43
N ASP A 120 23.27 1.24 3.57
CA ASP A 120 23.48 0.14 4.50
C ASP A 120 22.46 0.23 5.64
N LEU A 121 21.87 -0.92 5.98
CA LEU A 121 20.82 -1.04 6.98
C LEU A 121 21.25 -2.06 8.04
N ASN A 122 21.16 -1.70 9.31
CA ASN A 122 21.24 -2.65 10.41
C ASN A 122 19.88 -2.70 11.12
N VAL A 123 19.30 -3.89 11.24
CA VAL A 123 18.03 -4.09 11.94
C VAL A 123 18.32 -4.76 13.28
N THR A 124 18.25 -3.98 14.36
CA THR A 124 18.48 -4.48 15.73
C THR A 124 17.21 -5.12 16.28
N GLU A 125 16.07 -4.47 16.10
CA GLU A 125 14.76 -4.92 16.58
C GLU A 125 13.67 -4.56 15.58
N LEU A 126 12.83 -5.52 15.20
CA LEU A 126 11.65 -5.32 14.34
C LEU A 126 10.57 -6.40 14.53
N SER A 127 10.69 -7.26 15.54
CA SER A 127 9.82 -8.42 15.75
C SER A 127 8.36 -8.04 15.95
N LYS A 128 8.12 -6.86 16.54
CA LYS A 128 6.80 -6.24 16.75
C LYS A 128 6.61 -4.95 15.96
N GLY A 129 7.38 -4.77 14.89
CA GLY A 129 7.31 -3.59 14.03
C GLY A 129 7.39 -3.92 12.56
N GLY A 130 7.46 -2.86 11.78
CA GLY A 130 7.67 -2.87 10.34
C GLY A 130 8.38 -1.61 9.91
N ILE A 131 9.07 -1.68 8.77
CA ILE A 131 9.68 -0.51 8.13
C ILE A 131 9.30 -0.43 6.66
N ALA A 132 9.27 0.79 6.14
CA ALA A 132 9.15 1.08 4.71
C ALA A 132 10.14 2.20 4.33
N PHE A 133 10.62 2.15 3.10
CA PHE A 133 11.40 3.23 2.51
C PHE A 133 10.49 4.11 1.67
N LYS A 134 10.66 5.43 1.73
CA LYS A 134 9.83 6.36 0.98
C LYS A 134 10.66 7.41 0.27
N MET A 135 10.14 7.85 -0.87
CA MET A 135 10.58 9.06 -1.56
C MET A 135 9.39 9.99 -1.73
N GLY A 136 9.59 11.27 -1.39
CA GLY A 136 8.61 12.33 -1.55
C GLY A 136 9.06 13.31 -2.63
N CYS A 137 8.33 13.36 -3.76
CA CYS A 137 8.62 14.28 -4.87
C CYS A 137 7.70 15.51 -4.94
N GLY A 138 6.70 15.62 -4.06
CA GLY A 138 5.81 16.78 -3.98
C GLY A 138 4.44 16.43 -3.38
N PRO A 139 3.47 17.37 -3.41
CA PRO A 139 2.09 17.09 -3.03
C PRO A 139 1.52 15.90 -3.81
N GLY A 140 0.96 14.91 -3.13
CA GLY A 140 0.43 13.68 -3.77
C GLY A 140 1.49 12.70 -4.29
N CYS A 141 2.77 13.02 -4.14
CA CYS A 141 3.90 12.16 -4.50
C CYS A 141 4.70 11.79 -3.26
N GLU A 142 4.18 10.81 -2.52
CA GLU A 142 4.93 10.04 -1.54
C GLU A 142 4.80 8.56 -1.93
N ARG A 143 5.92 7.90 -2.21
CA ARG A 143 5.95 6.55 -2.77
C ARG A 143 6.63 5.61 -1.78
N PRO A 144 5.87 4.75 -1.07
CA PRO A 144 6.44 3.81 -0.13
C PRO A 144 6.78 2.46 -0.79
N VAL A 145 7.89 1.87 -0.34
CA VAL A 145 8.25 0.47 -0.59
C VAL A 145 8.30 -0.23 0.77
N SER A 146 7.36 -1.15 1.01
CA SER A 146 7.33 -1.94 2.24
C SER A 146 8.57 -2.83 2.33
N TYR A 147 9.15 -2.91 3.52
CA TYR A 147 10.30 -3.75 3.83
C TYR A 147 10.08 -4.53 5.14
N VAL A 148 8.82 -4.87 5.45
CA VAL A 148 8.45 -5.56 6.69
C VAL A 148 9.06 -6.96 6.75
N LEU A 149 8.80 -7.84 5.77
CA LEU A 149 9.31 -9.21 5.79
C LEU A 149 10.83 -9.27 5.63
N PRO A 150 11.46 -8.58 4.65
CA PRO A 150 12.92 -8.58 4.55
C PRO A 150 13.59 -7.95 5.77
N GLY A 151 12.99 -6.90 6.36
CA GLY A 151 13.48 -6.28 7.58
C GLY A 151 13.47 -7.23 8.77
N ARG A 152 12.38 -7.97 9.00
CA ARG A 152 12.30 -8.99 10.05
C ARG A 152 13.31 -10.11 9.82
N ALA A 153 13.49 -10.53 8.57
CA ALA A 153 14.50 -11.54 8.22
C ALA A 153 15.94 -11.03 8.41
N ALA A 154 16.18 -9.72 8.38
CA ALA A 154 17.47 -9.08 8.61
C ALA A 154 17.78 -8.81 10.10
N GLN A 155 16.78 -8.95 10.98
CA GLN A 155 16.95 -8.68 12.41
C GLN A 155 18.12 -9.47 13.00
N GLY A 156 19.04 -8.79 13.69
CA GLY A 156 20.18 -9.40 14.35
C GLY A 156 21.29 -9.90 13.42
N LYS A 157 21.20 -9.68 12.11
CA LYS A 157 22.23 -10.09 11.13
C LYS A 157 23.34 -9.05 10.91
N GLY A 158 23.30 -7.95 11.66
CA GLY A 158 24.22 -6.82 11.47
C GLY A 158 23.94 -6.04 10.18
N TRP A 159 24.92 -5.24 9.76
CA TRP A 159 24.81 -4.37 8.58
C TRP A 159 24.60 -5.18 7.28
N GLN A 160 23.53 -4.86 6.57
CA GLN A 160 23.18 -5.39 5.25
C GLN A 160 23.21 -4.27 4.23
N HIS A 161 23.64 -4.56 3.00
CA HIS A 161 23.51 -3.61 1.90
C HIS A 161 22.11 -3.71 1.29
N VAL A 162 21.39 -2.61 1.19
CA VAL A 162 20.07 -2.54 0.56
C VAL A 162 20.16 -1.63 -0.67
N GLU A 163 19.70 -2.14 -1.79
CA GLU A 163 19.67 -1.40 -3.05
C GLU A 163 18.34 -1.62 -3.78
N LEU A 164 17.60 -0.53 -3.98
CA LEU A 164 16.28 -0.46 -4.59
C LEU A 164 16.36 0.28 -5.92
N SER A 165 15.65 -0.19 -6.94
CA SER A 165 15.50 0.58 -8.17
C SER A 165 14.77 1.89 -7.88
N LEU A 166 15.21 3.01 -8.50
CA LEU A 166 14.46 4.26 -8.40
C LEU A 166 13.06 4.17 -9.01
N SER A 167 12.83 3.24 -9.95
CA SER A 167 11.50 3.00 -10.50
C SER A 167 10.49 2.53 -9.45
N CYS A 168 10.95 2.01 -8.30
CA CYS A 168 10.07 1.67 -7.16
C CYS A 168 9.39 2.91 -6.55
N PHE A 169 9.99 4.07 -6.74
CA PHE A 169 9.57 5.33 -6.16
C PHE A 169 8.96 6.29 -7.19
N TYR A 170 8.85 5.87 -8.45
CA TYR A 170 8.36 6.68 -9.55
C TYR A 170 7.07 6.10 -10.11
N ARG A 171 6.04 6.93 -10.26
CA ARG A 171 4.85 6.63 -11.05
C ARG A 171 4.77 7.58 -12.24
N GLU A 172 4.11 7.13 -13.30
CA GLU A 172 3.85 7.97 -14.47
C GLU A 172 3.09 9.25 -14.04
N GLY A 173 3.62 10.41 -14.44
CA GLY A 173 3.11 11.72 -14.05
C GLY A 173 3.76 12.33 -12.80
N ASP A 174 4.60 11.60 -12.07
CA ASP A 174 5.35 12.17 -10.94
C ASP A 174 6.43 13.16 -11.42
N ASP A 175 6.56 14.30 -10.73
CA ASP A 175 7.60 15.30 -11.01
C ASP A 175 8.87 15.02 -10.21
N PHE A 176 9.88 14.47 -10.89
CA PHE A 176 11.19 14.18 -10.31
C PHE A 176 12.23 15.28 -10.56
N SER A 177 11.83 16.43 -11.10
CA SER A 177 12.75 17.56 -11.36
C SER A 177 13.12 18.35 -10.09
N ALA A 178 12.32 18.22 -9.04
CA ALA A 178 12.41 19.03 -7.83
C ALA A 178 12.17 18.22 -6.54
N VAL A 179 12.78 17.04 -6.41
CA VAL A 179 12.58 16.15 -5.26
C VAL A 179 13.20 16.77 -4.00
N THR A 180 12.40 16.95 -2.95
CA THR A 180 12.84 17.56 -1.68
C THR A 180 13.02 16.54 -0.54
N ARG A 181 12.45 15.33 -0.69
CA ARG A 181 12.50 14.26 0.31
C ARG A 181 12.95 12.95 -0.35
N PRO A 182 14.21 12.85 -0.83
CA PRO A 182 14.70 11.70 -1.59
C PRO A 182 14.82 10.42 -0.76
N PHE A 183 14.84 10.51 0.57
CA PHE A 183 14.93 9.33 1.43
C PHE A 183 14.19 9.52 2.75
N SER A 184 13.29 8.59 3.05
CA SER A 184 12.68 8.41 4.37
C SER A 184 12.70 6.92 4.71
N LEU A 185 13.09 6.58 5.94
CA LEU A 185 12.78 5.29 6.56
C LEU A 185 11.67 5.56 7.57
N GLU A 186 10.52 4.94 7.38
CA GLU A 186 9.40 5.02 8.32
C GLU A 186 9.14 3.69 9.00
N GLY A 187 8.89 3.73 10.30
CA GLY A 187 8.67 2.57 11.17
C GLY A 187 7.30 2.58 11.84
N THR A 188 6.75 1.40 12.08
CA THR A 188 5.49 1.19 12.81
C THR A 188 5.68 0.16 13.93
N GLY A 189 4.82 0.20 14.96
CA GLY A 189 4.89 -0.71 16.10
C GLY A 189 6.10 -0.40 16.99
N ARG A 190 7.05 -1.33 17.08
CA ARG A 190 8.31 -1.19 17.83
C ARG A 190 9.50 -1.58 16.94
N GLY A 191 10.58 -0.82 17.02
CA GLY A 191 11.82 -1.20 16.37
C GLY A 191 13.02 -0.31 16.70
N GLU A 192 14.18 -0.82 16.30
CA GLU A 192 15.46 -0.13 16.32
C GLU A 192 16.21 -0.50 15.05
N VAL A 193 16.49 0.51 14.23
CA VAL A 193 17.24 0.35 12.97
C VAL A 193 18.25 1.46 12.80
N SER A 194 19.36 1.13 12.15
CA SER A 194 20.41 2.09 11.77
C SER A 194 20.57 2.13 10.27
N VAL A 195 20.80 3.32 9.72
CA VAL A 195 21.09 3.54 8.30
C VAL A 195 22.43 4.27 8.15
N ALA A 196 23.19 3.91 7.13
CA ALA A 196 24.44 4.59 6.76
C ALA A 196 24.60 4.62 5.23
N ASN A 197 25.51 5.47 4.73
CA ASN A 197 25.92 5.51 3.32
C ASN A 197 24.74 5.63 2.33
N VAL A 198 23.81 6.53 2.62
CA VAL A 198 22.60 6.70 1.80
C VAL A 198 22.96 7.48 0.54
N GLN A 199 22.73 6.87 -0.62
CA GLN A 199 23.10 7.45 -1.90
C GLN A 199 22.13 7.08 -3.02
N ILE A 200 22.00 7.96 -4.00
CA ILE A 200 21.37 7.68 -5.28
C ILE A 200 22.46 7.43 -6.31
N LYS A 201 22.50 6.21 -6.86
CA LYS A 201 23.44 5.83 -7.91
C LYS A 201 22.80 6.01 -9.28
N ARG A 202 23.58 6.46 -10.26
CA ARG A 202 23.12 6.59 -11.66
C ARG A 202 22.88 5.25 -12.34
N ARG A 203 23.65 4.24 -11.96
CA ARG A 203 23.43 2.83 -12.30
C ARG A 203 23.74 1.98 -11.08
N GLY A 204 23.00 0.91 -10.95
CA GLY A 204 23.14 0.01 -9.81
C GLY A 204 22.57 -1.38 -10.10
N ALA A 205 22.71 -2.28 -9.13
CA ALA A 205 22.20 -3.63 -9.19
C ALA A 205 21.23 -3.81 -8.02
N PRO A 206 19.91 -3.54 -8.21
CA PRO A 206 18.94 -3.71 -7.15
C PRO A 206 18.99 -5.14 -6.58
N ASN A 207 19.08 -5.25 -5.27
CA ASN A 207 19.03 -6.52 -4.54
C ASN A 207 17.71 -6.71 -3.79
N THR A 208 16.86 -5.68 -3.80
CA THR A 208 15.55 -5.66 -3.18
C THR A 208 14.50 -5.37 -4.23
N SER A 209 13.52 -6.26 -4.35
CA SER A 209 12.36 -6.06 -5.23
C SER A 209 11.33 -5.14 -4.59
N CYS A 210 10.65 -4.35 -5.42
CA CYS A 210 9.41 -3.66 -5.04
C CYS A 210 8.25 -4.18 -5.90
N PRO A 211 7.03 -4.25 -5.37
CA PRO A 211 5.85 -4.55 -6.18
C PRO A 211 5.63 -3.48 -7.25
N ASP A 212 5.29 -3.88 -8.48
CA ASP A 212 4.84 -2.93 -9.51
C ASP A 212 3.47 -2.37 -9.11
N TYR A 213 3.38 -1.05 -8.94
CA TYR A 213 2.15 -0.38 -8.56
C TYR A 213 1.00 -0.61 -9.55
N ARG A 214 1.31 -0.94 -10.81
CA ARG A 214 0.31 -1.23 -11.86
C ARG A 214 -0.36 -2.58 -11.69
N THR A 215 0.35 -3.55 -11.12
CA THR A 215 -0.14 -4.93 -11.03
C THR A 215 -0.34 -5.41 -9.61
N VAL A 216 0.18 -4.70 -8.60
CA VAL A 216 0.11 -5.14 -7.20
C VAL A 216 -1.32 -5.47 -6.75
N GLY A 217 -2.32 -4.70 -7.19
CA GLY A 217 -3.73 -4.93 -6.84
C GLY A 217 -4.37 -6.18 -7.46
N VAL A 218 -3.74 -6.77 -8.48
CA VAL A 218 -4.20 -7.99 -9.17
C VAL A 218 -3.28 -9.20 -8.95
N THR A 219 -2.17 -9.02 -8.24
CA THR A 219 -1.21 -10.08 -7.92
C THR A 219 -1.49 -10.63 -6.52
N PRO A 220 -1.94 -11.89 -6.36
CA PRO A 220 -2.30 -12.42 -5.04
C PRO A 220 -1.13 -12.36 -4.05
N SER A 221 -1.33 -11.73 -2.89
CA SER A 221 -0.36 -11.67 -1.79
C SER A 221 -1.03 -11.67 -0.41
N PRO A 222 -0.44 -12.30 0.63
CA PRO A 222 -0.88 -12.11 2.01
C PRO A 222 -0.79 -10.65 2.46
N LEU A 223 -1.53 -10.29 3.52
CA LEU A 223 -1.44 -8.98 4.16
C LEU A 223 -0.19 -8.90 5.05
N ASN A 224 0.92 -8.44 4.46
CA ASN A 224 2.24 -8.41 5.10
C ASN A 224 2.52 -7.09 5.85
N GLU A 225 1.51 -6.56 6.51
CA GLU A 225 1.66 -5.38 7.39
C GLU A 225 2.10 -5.83 8.79
N SER A 226 2.97 -5.07 9.44
CA SER A 226 3.54 -5.44 10.75
C SER A 226 2.51 -5.73 11.83
N TRP A 227 1.37 -5.01 11.80
CA TRP A 227 0.24 -5.17 12.70
C TRP A 227 -0.71 -6.31 12.31
N ALA A 228 -0.55 -6.92 11.12
CA ALA A 228 -1.38 -7.99 10.61
C ALA A 228 -0.76 -9.39 10.77
N LEU A 229 0.57 -9.47 10.79
CA LEU A 229 1.31 -10.74 10.70
C LEU A 229 0.93 -11.78 11.76
N ASP A 230 0.62 -11.33 12.99
CA ASP A 230 0.34 -12.23 14.11
C ASP A 230 -1.09 -12.83 14.09
N TRP A 231 -2.02 -12.27 13.30
CA TRP A 231 -3.43 -12.69 13.32
C TRP A 231 -4.02 -13.03 11.96
N TRP A 232 -3.53 -12.44 10.87
CA TRP A 232 -4.15 -12.56 9.55
C TRP A 232 -4.13 -14.00 9.02
N MET A 233 -2.96 -14.65 9.04
CA MET A 233 -2.83 -16.04 8.61
C MET A 233 -3.57 -17.02 9.54
N PRO A 234 -3.44 -16.92 10.89
CA PRO A 234 -4.26 -17.72 11.79
C PRO A 234 -5.76 -17.60 11.53
N ARG A 235 -6.27 -16.39 11.25
CA ARG A 235 -7.69 -16.19 10.90
C ARG A 235 -8.06 -16.90 9.60
N HIS A 236 -7.21 -16.82 8.55
CA HIS A 236 -7.44 -17.54 7.30
C HIS A 236 -7.57 -19.05 7.55
N LEU A 237 -6.60 -19.64 8.25
CA LEU A 237 -6.63 -21.06 8.61
C LEU A 237 -7.88 -21.42 9.41
N LYS A 238 -8.27 -20.58 10.37
CA LYS A 238 -9.49 -20.78 11.15
C LYS A 238 -10.75 -20.77 10.28
N LYS A 239 -10.87 -19.86 9.32
CA LYS A 239 -12.00 -19.84 8.37
C LYS A 239 -12.07 -21.11 7.51
N LEU A 240 -10.93 -21.62 7.07
CA LEU A 240 -10.87 -22.90 6.36
C LEU A 240 -11.36 -24.07 7.23
N GLU A 241 -10.94 -24.11 8.50
CA GLU A 241 -11.39 -25.11 9.46
C GLU A 241 -12.90 -25.03 9.74
N ASP A 242 -13.45 -23.82 9.89
CA ASP A 242 -14.87 -23.60 10.15
C ASP A 242 -15.73 -24.06 8.97
N ILE A 243 -15.32 -23.75 7.74
CA ILE A 243 -15.99 -24.24 6.52
C ILE A 243 -15.91 -25.76 6.43
N LYS A 244 -14.74 -26.34 6.71
CA LYS A 244 -14.55 -27.81 6.73
C LYS A 244 -15.46 -28.47 7.76
N ALA A 245 -15.55 -27.91 8.97
CA ALA A 245 -16.42 -28.42 10.04
C ALA A 245 -17.90 -28.32 9.67
N MET A 246 -18.33 -27.21 9.08
CA MET A 246 -19.70 -27.03 8.59
C MET A 246 -20.07 -28.13 7.56
N LYS A 247 -19.18 -28.38 6.60
CA LYS A 247 -19.36 -29.43 5.59
C LYS A 247 -19.40 -30.83 6.19
N ALA A 248 -18.52 -31.13 7.15
CA ALA A 248 -18.53 -32.41 7.87
C ALA A 248 -19.85 -32.64 8.63
N ALA A 249 -20.52 -31.57 9.06
CA ALA A 249 -21.84 -31.61 9.67
C ALA A 249 -23.01 -31.65 8.66
N GLY A 250 -22.73 -31.84 7.36
CA GLY A 250 -23.75 -31.90 6.31
C GLY A 250 -24.37 -30.54 5.93
N ARG A 251 -23.75 -29.44 6.36
CA ARG A 251 -24.19 -28.07 6.04
C ARG A 251 -23.27 -27.44 5.00
N SER A 252 -23.78 -26.47 4.24
CA SER A 252 -22.98 -25.67 3.31
C SER A 252 -23.57 -24.25 3.23
N PRO A 253 -22.73 -23.20 3.26
CA PRO A 253 -23.22 -21.84 3.24
C PRO A 253 -24.01 -21.57 1.96
N GLN A 254 -25.19 -20.97 2.10
CA GLN A 254 -25.98 -20.49 0.96
C GLN A 254 -25.69 -19.03 0.64
N LEU A 255 -25.10 -18.30 1.58
CA LEU A 255 -24.78 -16.88 1.49
C LEU A 255 -23.37 -16.64 2.05
N VAL A 256 -22.53 -15.95 1.29
CA VAL A 256 -21.15 -15.66 1.70
C VAL A 256 -20.87 -14.18 1.52
N PHE A 257 -20.36 -13.51 2.55
CA PHE A 257 -19.87 -12.14 2.43
C PHE A 257 -18.34 -12.17 2.35
N ILE A 258 -17.75 -11.45 1.39
CA ILE A 258 -16.30 -11.40 1.19
C ILE A 258 -15.85 -9.95 1.10
N GLY A 259 -14.83 -9.59 1.88
CA GLY A 259 -14.31 -8.23 1.87
C GLY A 259 -13.23 -7.97 2.90
N ASP A 260 -13.18 -6.71 3.35
CA ASP A 260 -12.19 -6.18 4.28
C ASP A 260 -12.71 -6.07 5.74
N SER A 261 -12.20 -5.11 6.52
CA SER A 261 -12.64 -4.84 7.90
C SER A 261 -14.13 -4.57 8.01
N ILE A 262 -14.75 -3.93 7.02
CA ILE A 262 -16.18 -3.63 7.02
C ILE A 262 -16.99 -4.92 6.83
N THR A 263 -16.46 -5.90 6.10
CA THR A 263 -17.10 -7.22 6.06
C THR A 263 -16.82 -8.03 7.33
N GLU A 264 -15.64 -7.87 7.94
CA GLU A 264 -15.30 -8.54 9.20
C GLU A 264 -16.23 -8.11 10.33
N GLY A 265 -16.63 -6.84 10.38
CA GLY A 265 -17.48 -6.33 11.46
C GLY A 265 -18.90 -6.91 11.48
N TRP A 266 -19.33 -7.67 10.46
CA TRP A 266 -20.52 -8.54 10.59
C TRP A 266 -20.39 -9.58 11.70
N GLU A 267 -19.16 -9.96 12.09
CA GLU A 267 -18.89 -10.85 13.22
C GLU A 267 -18.68 -10.10 14.54
N LYS A 268 -18.76 -8.77 14.52
CA LYS A 268 -18.50 -7.88 15.67
C LYS A 268 -19.68 -6.93 15.84
N GLU A 269 -19.55 -5.67 15.41
CA GLU A 269 -20.54 -4.62 15.58
C GLU A 269 -21.89 -4.96 14.90
N GLY A 270 -21.86 -5.77 13.83
CA GLY A 270 -23.05 -6.23 13.11
C GLY A 270 -23.59 -7.60 13.54
N ALA A 271 -23.03 -8.24 14.58
CA ALA A 271 -23.33 -9.63 14.92
C ALA A 271 -24.81 -9.89 15.26
N SER A 272 -25.46 -8.96 15.97
CA SER A 272 -26.88 -9.06 16.33
C SER A 272 -27.78 -9.10 15.09
N ILE A 273 -27.47 -8.25 14.10
CA ILE A 273 -28.16 -8.19 12.81
C ILE A 273 -27.87 -9.44 11.98
N TRP A 274 -26.62 -9.89 11.97
CA TRP A 274 -26.20 -11.09 11.26
C TRP A 274 -26.97 -12.34 11.72
N ASP A 275 -27.05 -12.55 13.03
CA ASP A 275 -27.77 -13.66 13.63
C ASP A 275 -29.27 -13.63 13.27
N ARG A 276 -29.87 -12.44 13.25
CA ARG A 276 -31.29 -12.25 12.93
C ARG A 276 -31.61 -12.48 11.45
N LEU A 277 -30.75 -12.02 10.53
CA LEU A 277 -31.09 -11.95 9.11
C LEU A 277 -30.42 -13.03 8.25
N TYR A 278 -29.16 -13.36 8.52
CA TYR A 278 -28.34 -14.12 7.57
C TYR A 278 -28.02 -15.54 8.05
N LYS A 279 -28.01 -15.79 9.36
CA LYS A 279 -27.75 -17.13 9.93
C LYS A 279 -28.67 -18.22 9.38
N ARG A 280 -29.93 -17.88 9.06
CA ARG A 280 -30.91 -18.77 8.41
C ARG A 280 -30.46 -19.32 7.04
N HIS A 281 -29.43 -18.74 6.44
CA HIS A 281 -28.84 -19.16 5.16
C HIS A 281 -27.51 -19.90 5.33
N ASP A 282 -27.20 -20.37 6.55
CA ASP A 282 -25.86 -20.85 6.92
C ASP A 282 -24.78 -19.83 6.53
N ALA A 283 -25.09 -18.53 6.62
CA ALA A 283 -24.24 -17.50 6.07
C ALA A 283 -22.88 -17.46 6.79
N ILE A 284 -21.83 -17.14 6.03
CA ILE A 284 -20.49 -16.89 6.57
C ILE A 284 -19.95 -15.53 6.11
N ALA A 285 -19.25 -14.85 7.02
CA ALA A 285 -18.52 -13.61 6.74
C ALA A 285 -17.02 -13.91 6.63
N LEU A 286 -16.47 -13.67 5.46
CA LEU A 286 -15.07 -13.84 5.07
C LEU A 286 -14.40 -12.46 4.89
N GLY A 287 -14.57 -11.62 5.91
CA GLY A 287 -13.94 -10.30 6.00
C GLY A 287 -12.66 -10.32 6.82
N PHE A 288 -11.67 -9.54 6.39
CA PHE A 288 -10.35 -9.44 7.03
C PHE A 288 -9.92 -7.98 7.12
N GLY A 289 -9.59 -7.53 8.33
CA GLY A 289 -9.19 -6.16 8.62
C GLY A 289 -8.02 -5.69 7.77
N GLY A 290 -8.24 -4.61 7.03
CA GLY A 290 -7.23 -3.97 6.19
C GLY A 290 -6.91 -4.66 4.87
N ASP A 291 -7.64 -5.73 4.51
CA ASP A 291 -7.47 -6.39 3.21
C ASP A 291 -7.66 -5.42 2.04
N ARG A 292 -6.76 -5.55 1.08
CA ARG A 292 -6.83 -4.94 -0.25
C ARG A 292 -7.26 -6.00 -1.27
N THR A 293 -7.51 -5.56 -2.51
CA THR A 293 -7.90 -6.45 -3.62
C THR A 293 -6.97 -7.66 -3.77
N GLU A 294 -5.66 -7.47 -3.61
CA GLU A 294 -4.67 -8.54 -3.72
C GLU A 294 -4.70 -9.54 -2.56
N ASN A 295 -5.15 -9.12 -1.38
CA ASN A 295 -5.21 -9.95 -0.18
C ASN A 295 -6.42 -10.86 -0.22
N VAL A 296 -7.58 -10.31 -0.60
CA VAL A 296 -8.78 -11.11 -0.89
C VAL A 296 -8.46 -12.13 -1.97
N LEU A 297 -7.83 -11.70 -3.07
CA LEU A 297 -7.47 -12.59 -4.16
C LEU A 297 -6.57 -13.74 -3.68
N TRP A 298 -5.60 -13.45 -2.80
CA TRP A 298 -4.77 -14.47 -2.18
C TRP A 298 -5.60 -15.49 -1.40
N ARG A 299 -6.53 -15.05 -0.55
CA ARG A 299 -7.37 -15.96 0.24
C ARG A 299 -8.20 -16.86 -0.66
N LEU A 300 -8.83 -16.29 -1.70
CA LEU A 300 -9.59 -17.04 -2.70
C LEU A 300 -8.73 -18.10 -3.37
N VAL A 301 -7.51 -17.76 -3.80
CA VAL A 301 -6.65 -18.75 -4.46
C VAL A 301 -6.07 -19.80 -3.52
N ASN A 302 -6.09 -19.54 -2.21
CA ASN A 302 -5.62 -20.42 -1.14
C ASN A 302 -6.78 -21.07 -0.34
N GLY A 303 -7.89 -21.33 -1.02
CA GLY A 303 -8.89 -22.30 -0.57
C GLY A 303 -10.10 -21.74 0.17
N GLU A 304 -10.21 -20.42 0.33
CA GLU A 304 -11.24 -19.81 1.19
C GLU A 304 -12.69 -20.14 0.78
N VAL A 305 -12.90 -20.44 -0.50
CA VAL A 305 -14.22 -20.79 -1.05
C VAL A 305 -14.25 -22.22 -1.62
N ASP A 306 -13.28 -23.06 -1.27
CA ASP A 306 -13.15 -24.37 -1.91
C ASP A 306 -14.17 -25.39 -1.39
N GLY A 307 -14.88 -25.99 -2.35
CA GLY A 307 -15.87 -27.03 -2.09
C GLY A 307 -17.10 -26.54 -1.34
N ILE A 308 -17.41 -25.25 -1.39
CA ILE A 308 -18.74 -24.71 -1.10
C ILE A 308 -19.42 -24.30 -2.41
N ASP A 309 -20.74 -24.18 -2.39
CA ASP A 309 -21.53 -23.72 -3.55
C ASP A 309 -22.65 -22.78 -3.07
N PRO A 310 -22.34 -21.55 -2.63
CA PRO A 310 -23.36 -20.63 -2.13
C PRO A 310 -24.26 -20.15 -3.26
N LYS A 311 -25.51 -19.80 -2.95
CA LYS A 311 -26.41 -19.17 -3.92
C LYS A 311 -25.95 -17.77 -4.27
N LEU A 312 -25.48 -17.03 -3.27
CA LEU A 312 -25.07 -15.64 -3.41
C LEU A 312 -23.77 -15.36 -2.64
N VAL A 313 -22.89 -14.62 -3.29
CA VAL A 313 -21.72 -13.97 -2.70
C VAL A 313 -21.98 -12.47 -2.68
N VAL A 314 -21.88 -11.84 -1.51
CA VAL A 314 -21.83 -10.37 -1.38
C VAL A 314 -20.36 -9.97 -1.35
N LEU A 315 -19.93 -9.15 -2.30
CA LEU A 315 -18.54 -8.73 -2.46
C LEU A 315 -18.43 -7.22 -2.25
N MET A 316 -17.60 -6.80 -1.31
CA MET A 316 -17.25 -5.39 -1.12
C MET A 316 -15.80 -5.27 -0.66
N LEU A 317 -14.96 -4.62 -1.47
CA LEU A 317 -13.54 -4.41 -1.18
C LEU A 317 -13.00 -3.25 -2.01
N GLY A 318 -11.85 -2.70 -1.58
CA GLY A 318 -11.10 -1.68 -2.31
C GLY A 318 -10.87 -0.39 -1.52
N THR A 319 -11.55 -0.17 -0.38
CA THR A 319 -11.33 1.05 0.40
C THR A 319 -9.94 1.11 1.04
N ASN A 320 -9.27 -0.04 1.25
CA ASN A 320 -7.89 -0.06 1.74
C ASN A 320 -6.88 0.24 0.63
N ASN A 321 -7.18 -0.10 -0.63
CA ASN A 321 -6.36 0.29 -1.78
C ASN A 321 -6.34 1.82 -1.93
N THR A 322 -7.51 2.45 -1.88
CA THR A 322 -7.64 3.92 -1.99
C THR A 322 -7.28 4.64 -0.69
N GLY A 323 -7.59 4.06 0.48
CA GLY A 323 -7.42 4.69 1.78
C GLY A 323 -5.99 4.61 2.31
N GLN A 324 -5.36 3.43 2.23
CA GLN A 324 -4.01 3.21 2.78
C GLN A 324 -2.91 3.50 1.75
N ARG A 325 -3.06 2.98 0.51
CA ARG A 325 -2.04 3.09 -0.54
C ARG A 325 -2.31 4.22 -1.54
N GLN A 326 -3.52 4.79 -1.51
CA GLN A 326 -4.00 5.78 -2.48
C GLN A 326 -3.73 5.33 -3.92
N ASP A 327 -4.09 4.07 -4.18
CA ASP A 327 -3.99 3.48 -5.51
C ASP A 327 -4.82 4.27 -6.51
N ILE A 328 -4.35 4.28 -7.76
CA ILE A 328 -5.08 4.85 -8.89
C ILE A 328 -6.44 4.12 -8.98
N PRO A 329 -7.58 4.85 -9.03
CA PRO A 329 -8.90 4.23 -9.00
C PRO A 329 -9.12 3.13 -10.07
N ALA A 330 -8.61 3.34 -11.28
CA ALA A 330 -8.69 2.35 -12.35
C ALA A 330 -7.96 1.03 -12.01
N LEU A 331 -6.82 1.10 -11.30
CA LEU A 331 -6.08 -0.10 -10.87
C LEU A 331 -6.80 -0.81 -9.72
N THR A 332 -7.39 -0.07 -8.78
CA THR A 332 -8.26 -0.66 -7.74
C THR A 332 -9.46 -1.37 -8.37
N ALA A 333 -10.12 -0.76 -9.36
CA ALA A 333 -11.22 -1.38 -10.08
C ALA A 333 -10.78 -2.66 -10.83
N GLN A 334 -9.57 -2.68 -11.41
CA GLN A 334 -9.00 -3.91 -12.00
C GLN A 334 -8.78 -5.00 -10.94
N GLY A 335 -8.31 -4.65 -9.74
CA GLY A 335 -8.22 -5.56 -8.60
C GLY A 335 -9.57 -6.17 -8.22
N VAL A 336 -10.63 -5.34 -8.17
CA VAL A 336 -12.02 -5.81 -7.95
C VAL A 336 -12.45 -6.77 -9.05
N LYS A 337 -12.24 -6.39 -10.32
CA LYS A 337 -12.57 -7.24 -11.48
C LYS A 337 -11.87 -8.60 -11.41
N ARG A 338 -10.58 -8.63 -11.07
CA ARG A 338 -9.80 -9.87 -10.95
C ARG A 338 -10.35 -10.80 -9.87
N ASN A 339 -10.86 -10.25 -8.76
CA ASN A 339 -11.54 -11.03 -7.72
C ASN A 339 -12.89 -11.59 -8.20
N ILE A 340 -13.67 -10.81 -8.94
CA ILE A 340 -14.92 -11.28 -9.57
C ILE A 340 -14.64 -12.45 -10.51
N GLU A 341 -13.61 -12.34 -11.36
CA GLU A 341 -13.19 -13.40 -12.28
C GLU A 341 -12.76 -14.67 -11.51
N GLU A 342 -12.02 -14.53 -10.41
CA GLU A 342 -11.64 -15.67 -9.57
C GLU A 342 -12.85 -16.35 -8.94
N LEU A 343 -13.79 -15.58 -8.40
CA LEU A 343 -15.03 -16.09 -7.81
C LEU A 343 -15.88 -16.81 -8.84
N ARG A 344 -16.07 -16.23 -10.04
CA ARG A 344 -16.82 -16.89 -11.13
C ARG A 344 -16.19 -18.22 -11.54
N ARG A 345 -14.86 -18.32 -11.49
CA ARG A 345 -14.14 -19.56 -11.81
C ARG A 345 -14.32 -20.62 -10.71
N ARG A 346 -14.25 -20.22 -9.44
CA ARG A 346 -14.32 -21.14 -8.30
C ARG A 346 -15.76 -21.52 -7.92
N LEU A 347 -16.70 -20.61 -8.14
CA LEU A 347 -18.10 -20.69 -7.74
C LEU A 347 -19.02 -20.44 -8.97
N PRO A 348 -18.97 -21.30 -10.00
CA PRO A 348 -19.66 -21.03 -11.27
C PRO A 348 -21.19 -20.96 -11.16
N ASN A 349 -21.78 -21.59 -10.13
CA ASN A 349 -23.23 -21.60 -9.89
C ASN A 349 -23.68 -20.50 -8.91
N SER A 350 -22.76 -19.67 -8.41
CA SER A 350 -23.06 -18.58 -7.50
C SER A 350 -23.32 -17.29 -8.26
N ARG A 351 -24.22 -16.47 -7.73
CA ARG A 351 -24.30 -15.06 -8.07
C ARG A 351 -23.35 -14.24 -7.21
N ILE A 352 -22.93 -13.10 -7.71
CA ILE A 352 -22.13 -12.10 -7.01
C ILE A 352 -22.94 -10.81 -6.97
N LEU A 353 -23.27 -10.34 -5.76
CA LEU A 353 -23.75 -8.99 -5.52
C LEU A 353 -22.54 -8.13 -5.15
N LEU A 354 -22.03 -7.38 -6.12
CA LEU A 354 -20.97 -6.39 -5.94
C LEU A 354 -21.56 -5.12 -5.34
N LEU A 355 -21.11 -4.75 -4.15
CA LEU A 355 -21.48 -3.48 -3.54
C LEU A 355 -20.52 -2.38 -3.98
N ALA A 356 -21.04 -1.16 -4.10
CA ALA A 356 -20.23 0.04 -4.13
C ALA A 356 -19.32 0.09 -2.89
N ILE A 357 -18.11 0.64 -3.03
CA ILE A 357 -17.24 0.94 -1.90
C ILE A 357 -17.91 2.04 -1.08
N PHE A 358 -18.10 1.79 0.22
CA PHE A 358 -18.80 2.72 1.11
C PHE A 358 -18.11 4.09 1.23
N PRO A 359 -18.88 5.15 1.55
CA PRO A 359 -18.31 6.44 1.84
C PRO A 359 -17.37 6.36 3.04
N ARG A 360 -16.32 7.17 2.98
CA ARG A 360 -15.41 7.50 4.09
C ARG A 360 -15.13 8.99 4.03
N ASP A 361 -14.48 9.54 5.04
CA ASP A 361 -14.37 10.99 5.25
C ASP A 361 -15.73 11.65 5.48
N GLU A 362 -15.77 12.73 6.27
CA GLU A 362 -17.02 13.36 6.68
C GLU A 362 -17.76 14.04 5.52
N THR A 363 -17.04 14.73 4.64
CA THR A 363 -17.61 15.57 3.58
C THR A 363 -17.38 14.95 2.19
N PRO A 364 -18.24 15.27 1.20
CA PRO A 364 -18.06 14.80 -0.18
C PRO A 364 -16.71 15.21 -0.81
N GLU A 365 -16.09 16.28 -0.33
CA GLU A 365 -14.78 16.78 -0.80
C GLU A 365 -13.60 16.01 -0.21
N GLY A 366 -13.86 15.14 0.76
CA GLY A 366 -12.85 14.29 1.39
C GLY A 366 -12.01 13.55 0.34
N PRO A 367 -10.67 13.62 0.39
CA PRO A 367 -9.82 13.08 -0.66
C PRO A 367 -10.00 11.57 -0.83
N LEU A 368 -10.18 10.83 0.28
CA LEU A 368 -10.35 9.37 0.23
C LEU A 368 -11.77 9.01 -0.22
N ARG A 369 -12.77 9.84 0.12
CA ARG A 369 -14.12 9.72 -0.43
C ARG A 369 -14.15 9.84 -1.94
N ARG A 370 -13.47 10.85 -2.49
CA ARG A 370 -13.39 11.08 -3.94
C ARG A 370 -12.68 9.92 -4.65
N LEU A 371 -11.65 9.33 -4.05
CA LEU A 371 -11.01 8.12 -4.59
C LEU A 371 -11.99 6.94 -4.63
N ASN A 372 -12.74 6.68 -3.55
CA ASN A 372 -13.78 5.64 -3.54
C ASN A 372 -14.85 5.90 -4.62
N GLN A 373 -15.31 7.14 -4.79
CA GLN A 373 -16.30 7.51 -5.81
C GLN A 373 -15.78 7.29 -7.24
N GLN A 374 -14.51 7.59 -7.50
CA GLN A 374 -13.90 7.31 -8.81
C GLN A 374 -13.84 5.81 -9.12
N VAL A 375 -13.59 4.96 -8.12
CA VAL A 375 -13.69 3.50 -8.29
C VAL A 375 -15.14 3.10 -8.54
N ASN A 376 -16.09 3.60 -7.74
CA ASN A 376 -17.52 3.29 -7.86
C ASN A 376 -18.12 3.74 -9.20
N ALA A 377 -17.55 4.74 -9.87
CA ALA A 377 -17.96 5.11 -11.23
C ALA A 377 -17.64 4.01 -12.27
N ILE A 378 -16.69 3.11 -11.99
CA ILE A 378 -16.26 2.02 -12.89
C ILE A 378 -17.00 0.72 -12.57
N LEU A 379 -17.25 0.43 -11.28
CA LEU A 379 -17.80 -0.86 -10.82
C LEU A 379 -19.11 -1.31 -11.48
N PRO A 380 -20.10 -0.44 -11.78
CA PRO A 380 -21.33 -0.84 -12.46
C PRO A 380 -21.08 -1.55 -13.80
N GLY A 381 -19.99 -1.21 -14.49
CA GLY A 381 -19.60 -1.83 -15.76
C GLY A 381 -19.18 -3.30 -15.64
N PHE A 382 -19.01 -3.84 -14.43
CA PHE A 382 -18.70 -5.25 -14.20
C PHE A 382 -19.96 -6.13 -14.04
N ALA A 383 -21.14 -5.54 -13.89
CA ALA A 383 -22.39 -6.28 -13.79
C ALA A 383 -22.84 -6.82 -15.16
N ASP A 384 -23.15 -8.11 -15.23
CA ASP A 384 -23.76 -8.75 -16.40
C ASP A 384 -25.25 -9.07 -16.21
N ASN A 385 -25.79 -8.72 -15.04
CA ASN A 385 -27.18 -8.98 -14.61
C ASN A 385 -27.60 -10.46 -14.68
N ARG A 386 -26.63 -11.37 -14.70
CA ARG A 386 -26.85 -12.82 -14.72
C ARG A 386 -26.09 -13.52 -13.59
N HIS A 387 -24.78 -13.33 -13.56
CA HIS A 387 -23.89 -13.82 -12.51
C HIS A 387 -23.43 -12.69 -11.61
N VAL A 388 -23.20 -11.49 -12.15
CA VAL A 388 -22.71 -10.32 -11.41
C VAL A 388 -23.77 -9.23 -11.44
N TYR A 389 -24.18 -8.80 -10.25
CA TYR A 389 -25.12 -7.73 -10.00
C TYR A 389 -24.39 -6.62 -9.24
N TYR A 390 -24.73 -5.36 -9.50
CA TYR A 390 -24.16 -4.22 -8.81
C TYR A 390 -25.23 -3.53 -7.96
N LEU A 391 -24.87 -3.11 -6.75
CA LEU A 391 -25.75 -2.34 -5.88
C LEU A 391 -24.96 -1.23 -5.18
N ASP A 392 -25.45 0.00 -5.31
CA ASP A 392 -24.98 1.15 -4.56
C ASP A 392 -26.00 1.53 -3.49
N ILE A 393 -25.62 1.39 -2.22
CA ILE A 393 -26.43 1.78 -1.07
C ILE A 393 -25.88 3.02 -0.35
N ASN A 394 -24.88 3.70 -0.92
CA ASN A 394 -24.10 4.72 -0.21
C ASN A 394 -24.97 5.86 0.35
N GLN A 395 -26.02 6.25 -0.38
CA GLN A 395 -26.95 7.29 0.06
C GLN A 395 -27.67 6.95 1.38
N ALA A 396 -27.84 5.67 1.70
CA ALA A 396 -28.49 5.25 2.95
C ALA A 396 -27.67 5.62 4.20
N PHE A 397 -26.35 5.78 4.05
CA PHE A 397 -25.45 6.17 5.15
C PHE A 397 -25.35 7.68 5.34
N LEU A 398 -25.78 8.48 4.36
CA LEU A 398 -25.49 9.91 4.29
C LEU A 398 -26.66 10.76 4.79
N GLN A 399 -26.32 11.92 5.32
CA GLN A 399 -27.28 12.99 5.55
C GLN A 399 -27.69 13.66 4.22
N PRO A 400 -28.81 14.42 4.17
CA PRO A 400 -29.27 15.10 2.95
C PRO A 400 -28.25 16.08 2.33
N ASP A 401 -27.35 16.64 3.14
CA ASP A 401 -26.26 17.51 2.69
C ASP A 401 -25.02 16.71 2.20
N GLY A 402 -25.12 15.38 2.17
CA GLY A 402 -24.07 14.47 1.75
C GLY A 402 -23.04 14.15 2.83
N ARG A 403 -23.17 14.63 4.08
CA ARG A 403 -22.24 14.30 5.16
C ARG A 403 -22.37 12.85 5.62
N LEU A 404 -21.24 12.26 6.00
CA LEU A 404 -21.18 10.97 6.69
C LEU A 404 -21.24 11.19 8.21
N PRO A 405 -22.35 10.86 8.88
CA PRO A 405 -22.50 11.04 10.32
C PRO A 405 -21.62 10.09 11.14
N LYS A 406 -20.95 10.63 12.17
CA LYS A 406 -20.18 9.82 13.15
C LYS A 406 -21.07 8.90 13.98
N GLU A 407 -22.37 9.20 14.06
CA GLU A 407 -23.35 8.31 14.68
C GLU A 407 -23.57 7.00 13.89
N VAL A 408 -23.13 6.95 12.63
CA VAL A 408 -23.21 5.78 11.74
C VAL A 408 -21.82 5.16 11.54
N MET A 409 -20.81 5.98 11.29
CA MET A 409 -19.40 5.56 11.18
C MET A 409 -18.53 6.44 12.10
N PRO A 410 -18.28 6.04 13.36
CA PRO A 410 -17.63 6.89 14.37
C PRO A 410 -16.25 7.43 13.98
N ASP A 411 -15.49 6.64 13.22
CA ASP A 411 -14.17 6.98 12.68
C ASP A 411 -14.23 7.42 11.21
N LEU A 412 -15.43 7.66 10.68
CA LEU A 412 -15.71 8.03 9.30
C LEU A 412 -15.23 6.95 8.29
N LEU A 413 -15.22 5.69 8.70
CA LEU A 413 -14.89 4.53 7.85
C LEU A 413 -15.69 3.27 8.21
N HIS A 414 -15.68 2.86 9.48
CA HIS A 414 -16.28 1.60 9.92
C HIS A 414 -17.70 1.82 10.45
N PRO A 415 -18.70 1.09 9.93
CA PRO A 415 -20.05 1.11 10.50
C PRO A 415 -20.04 0.64 11.96
N ASN A 416 -20.79 1.33 12.83
CA ASN A 416 -21.23 0.75 14.10
C ASN A 416 -22.49 -0.10 13.89
N GLU A 417 -23.10 -0.63 14.96
CA GLU A 417 -24.32 -1.45 14.90
C GLU A 417 -25.43 -0.77 14.06
N LYS A 418 -25.70 0.53 14.30
CA LYS A 418 -26.66 1.33 13.53
C LYS A 418 -26.31 1.39 12.04
N GLY A 419 -25.02 1.53 11.73
CA GLY A 419 -24.54 1.47 10.34
C GLY A 419 -24.76 0.10 9.70
N TYR A 420 -24.54 -1.00 10.42
CA TYR A 420 -24.87 -2.34 9.93
C TYR A 420 -26.38 -2.56 9.74
N GLU A 421 -27.24 -1.95 10.57
CA GLU A 421 -28.68 -1.93 10.34
C GLU A 421 -29.08 -1.20 9.05
N ILE A 422 -28.46 -0.04 8.79
CA ILE A 422 -28.68 0.72 7.56
C ILE A 422 -28.25 -0.11 6.35
N TRP A 423 -27.06 -0.72 6.42
CA TRP A 423 -26.56 -1.61 5.37
C TRP A 423 -27.55 -2.73 5.11
N ALA A 424 -27.89 -3.52 6.13
CA ALA A 424 -28.81 -4.65 5.99
C ALA A 424 -30.13 -4.21 5.34
N ARG A 425 -30.76 -3.16 5.86
CA ARG A 425 -32.04 -2.65 5.35
C ARG A 425 -31.96 -2.22 3.88
N ALA A 426 -30.92 -1.50 3.50
CA ALA A 426 -30.78 -0.99 2.14
C ALA A 426 -30.46 -2.10 1.13
N MET A 427 -29.76 -3.16 1.55
CA MET A 427 -29.38 -4.28 0.71
C MET A 427 -30.46 -5.38 0.62
N GLN A 428 -31.27 -5.55 1.67
CA GLN A 428 -32.20 -6.68 1.82
C GLN A 428 -33.10 -6.93 0.60
N PRO A 429 -33.72 -5.92 -0.05
CA PRO A 429 -34.61 -6.17 -1.18
C PRO A 429 -33.91 -6.88 -2.35
N GLU A 430 -32.69 -6.45 -2.67
CA GLU A 430 -31.91 -7.04 -3.76
C GLU A 430 -31.35 -8.41 -3.36
N LEU A 431 -30.90 -8.56 -2.11
CA LEU A 431 -30.45 -9.84 -1.58
C LEU A 431 -31.55 -10.90 -1.65
N ASP A 432 -32.77 -10.59 -1.18
CA ASP A 432 -33.92 -11.50 -1.21
C ASP A 432 -34.28 -11.90 -2.64
N ARG A 433 -34.29 -10.91 -3.57
CA ARG A 433 -34.52 -11.15 -4.99
C ARG A 433 -33.52 -12.16 -5.55
N LEU A 434 -32.22 -11.94 -5.32
CA LEU A 434 -31.15 -12.78 -5.85
C LEU A 434 -31.12 -14.18 -5.23
N MET A 435 -31.45 -14.30 -3.93
CA MET A 435 -31.54 -15.58 -3.22
C MET A 435 -32.72 -16.43 -3.69
N ALA A 436 -33.79 -15.81 -4.21
CA ALA A 436 -34.96 -16.47 -4.75
C ALA A 436 -34.80 -16.93 -6.21
N LEU A 437 -33.84 -16.37 -6.96
CA LEU A 437 -33.62 -16.76 -8.35
C LEU A 437 -33.11 -18.22 -8.46
N PRO A 438 -33.53 -18.97 -9.50
CA PRO A 438 -32.93 -20.27 -9.83
C PRO A 438 -31.43 -20.16 -10.04
N ARG A 439 -30.65 -21.24 -9.88
CA ARG A 439 -29.21 -21.22 -10.20
C ARG A 439 -28.98 -20.78 -11.67
N PRO A 440 -27.94 -19.97 -11.96
CA PRO A 440 -27.70 -19.33 -13.28
C PRO A 440 -27.20 -20.25 -14.41
#